data_AF-A0A3B5MT72-F1
#
_entry.id   AF-A0A3B5MT72-F1
#
_cell.length_a   1.000
_cell.length_b   1.000
_cell.length_c   1.000
_cell.angle_alpha   90.00
_cell.angle_beta   90.00
_cell.angle_gamma   90.00
#
_symmetry.space_group_name_H-M   'P 1'
#
loop_
_entity.id
_entity.type
_entity.pdbx_description
1 polymer ?
#
loop_
_entity_poly.entity_id
_entity_poly.type
_entity_poly.pdbx_seq_one_letter_code
_entity_poly.pdbx_strand_id
1 'polypeptide(L)' 'MSRVVRKRQADPKVVQYVWEAIEVIRNQKQIANMDRISNFLPHCDSF' A
#
# COMPACT_ATOMS: atom_id res chain seq x y z
N MET A 1 23.32 22.07 -12.89
CA MET A 1 22.58 21.52 -11.73
C MET A 1 22.01 20.15 -12.09
N SER A 2 22.48 19.10 -11.44
CA SER A 2 21.88 17.76 -11.50
C SER A 2 20.49 17.79 -10.85
N ARG A 3 19.47 17.29 -11.55
CA ARG A 3 18.11 17.13 -11.01
C ARG A 3 18.18 16.15 -9.84
N VAL A 4 18.06 16.64 -8.61
CA VAL A 4 17.89 15.78 -7.43
C VAL A 4 16.51 15.14 -7.53
N VAL A 5 16.45 13.92 -8.09
CA VAL A 5 15.22 13.13 -8.10
C VAL A 5 15.00 12.65 -6.68
N ARG A 6 14.14 13.36 -5.93
CA ARG A 6 13.64 12.89 -4.64
C ARG A 6 12.90 11.57 -4.89
N LYS A 7 13.52 10.45 -4.53
CA LYS A 7 12.85 9.15 -4.54
C LYS A 7 11.70 9.25 -3.54
N ARG A 8 10.47 8.95 -3.98
CA ARG A 8 9.33 8.80 -3.07
C ARG A 8 9.68 7.63 -2.15
N GLN A 9 10.06 7.92 -0.91
CA GLN A 9 10.26 6.92 0.12
C GLN A 9 8.87 6.62 0.69
N ALA A 10 8.36 5.43 0.41
CA ALA A 10 7.22 4.89 1.14
C ALA A 10 7.76 4.34 2.48
N ASP A 11 6.97 4.50 3.54
CA ASP A 11 7.29 3.85 4.81
C ASP A 11 7.30 2.32 4.60
N PRO A 12 8.38 1.60 4.98
CA PRO A 12 8.51 0.18 4.72
C PRO A 12 7.40 -0.65 5.38
N LYS A 13 6.85 -0.21 6.52
CA LYS A 13 5.72 -0.90 7.17
C LYS A 13 4.44 -0.74 6.35
N VAL A 14 4.20 0.44 5.78
CA VAL A 14 3.04 0.67 4.91
C VAL A 14 3.12 -0.22 3.67
N VAL A 15 4.30 -0.42 3.09
CA VAL A 15 4.49 -1.34 1.97
C VAL A 15 4.15 -2.77 2.37
N GLN A 16 4.57 -3.21 3.57
CA GLN A 16 4.25 -4.54 4.08
C GLN A 16 2.74 -4.73 4.28
N TYR A 17 2.04 -3.76 4.89
CA TYR A 17 0.59 -3.85 5.06
C TYR A 17 -0.17 -3.91 3.73
N VAL A 18 0.27 -3.13 2.73
CA VAL A 18 -0.28 -3.21 1.38
C VAL A 18 -0.05 -4.58 0.76
N TRP A 19 1.14 -5.16 0.96
CA TRP A 19 1.46 -6.49 0.46
C TRP A 19 0.57 -7.58 1.08
N GLU A 20 0.42 -7.56 2.41
CA GLU A 20 -0.45 -8.48 3.14
C GLU A 20 -1.92 -8.35 2.71
N ALA A 21 -2.41 -7.11 2.53
CA ALA A 21 -3.75 -6.86 2.03
C ALA A 21 -3.98 -7.44 0.62
N ILE A 22 -3.01 -7.28 -0.28
CA ILE A 22 -3.08 -7.84 -1.65
C ILE A 22 -3.11 -9.36 -1.60
N GLU A 23 -2.31 -9.98 -0.75
CA GLU A 23 -2.26 -11.44 -0.61
C GLU A 23 -3.61 -12.01 -0.15
N VAL A 24 -4.21 -11.42 0.90
CA VAL A 24 -5.53 -11.82 1.40
C VAL A 24 -6.60 -11.66 0.31
N ILE A 25 -6.59 -10.53 -0.40
CA ILE A 25 -7.56 -10.25 -1.47
C ILE A 25 -7.42 -11.27 -2.62
N ARG A 26 -6.20 -11.57 -3.04
CA ARG A 26 -5.95 -12.51 -4.14
C ARG A 26 -6.30 -13.95 -3.76
N ASN A 27 -6.09 -14.32 -2.50
CA ASN A 27 -6.52 -15.62 -1.96
C ASN A 27 -8.05 -15.79 -2.01
N GLN A 28 -8.81 -14.69 -1.89
CA GLN A 28 -10.26 -14.68 -2.10
C GLN A 28 -10.67 -14.70 -3.59
N LYS A 29 -9.71 -14.83 -4.52
CA LYS A 29 -9.92 -14.75 -5.98
C LYS A 29 -10.53 -13.43 -6.45
N GLN A 30 -10.31 -12.34 -5.72
CA GLN A 30 -10.81 -11.02 -6.09
C GLN A 30 -9.69 -10.10 -6.57
N ILE A 31 -10.06 -9.08 -7.35
CA ILE A 31 -9.11 -8.05 -7.81
C ILE A 31 -8.76 -7.14 -6.63
N ALA A 32 -7.47 -6.94 -6.40
CA ALA A 32 -6.96 -5.96 -5.45
C ALA A 32 -7.03 -4.55 -6.07
N ASN A 33 -8.01 -3.75 -5.63
CA ASN A 33 -8.12 -2.33 -5.97
C ASN A 33 -7.93 -1.47 -4.71
N MET A 34 -7.80 -0.15 -4.89
CA MET A 34 -7.55 0.77 -3.77
C MET A 34 -8.67 0.74 -2.71
N ASP A 35 -9.95 0.68 -3.11
CA ASP A 35 -11.09 0.59 -2.17
C ASP A 35 -11.03 -0.65 -1.27
N ARG A 36 -10.58 -1.77 -1.81
CA ARG A 36 -10.48 -3.02 -1.05
C ARG A 36 -9.22 -3.04 -0.21
N ILE A 37 -8.12 -2.49 -0.71
CA ILE A 37 -6.87 -2.35 0.05
C ILE A 37 -7.05 -1.39 1.22
N SER A 38 -7.77 -0.27 1.05
CA SER A 38 -8.01 0.70 2.12
C SER A 38 -8.83 0.10 3.28
N ASN A 39 -9.74 -0.83 3.01
CA ASN A 39 -10.46 -1.58 4.06
C ASN A 39 -9.54 -2.45 4.93
N PHE A 40 -8.36 -2.84 4.44
CA PHE A 40 -7.35 -3.61 5.17
C PHE A 40 -6.27 -2.76 5.82
N LEU A 41 -6.26 -1.44 5.56
CA LEU A 41 -5.32 -0.48 6.13
C LEU A 41 -6.02 0.30 7.25
N PRO A 42 -6.03 -0.18 8.51
CA PRO A 42 -6.83 0.42 9.57
C PRO A 42 -6.41 1.85 10.00
N HIS A 43 -5.41 2.48 9.38
CA HIS A 43 -4.82 3.74 9.86
C HIS A 43 -4.33 4.70 8.76
N CYS A 44 -4.79 4.57 7.51
CA CYS A 44 -4.37 5.51 6.45
C CYS A 44 -4.97 6.93 6.57
N ASP A 45 -5.82 7.18 7.57
CA ASP A 45 -6.45 8.48 7.85
C ASP A 45 -5.61 9.38 8.79
N SER A 46 -4.44 8.93 9.27
CA SER A 46 -3.67 9.64 10.31
C SER A 46 -2.19 9.90 9.99
N PHE A 47 -1.84 10.05 8.71
CA PHE A 47 -0.49 10.48 8.27
C PHE A 47 -0.54 11.64 7.28
#